data_AF-A0A4Y4AW73-F1
#
_entry.id   AF-A0A4Y4AW73-F1
#
_cell.length_a   1.000
_cell.length_b   1.000
_cell.length_c   1.000
_cell.angle_alpha   90.00
_cell.angle_beta   90.00
_cell.angle_gamma   90.00
#
_symmetry.space_group_name_H-M   'P 1'
#
loop_
_entity.id
_entity.type
_entity.pdbx_description
1 polymer ?
#
loop_
_entity_poly.entity_id
_entity_poly.type
_entity_poly.pdbx_seq_one_letter_code
_entity_poly.pdbx_strand_id
1 'polypeptide(L)'
;MAPPTKNHERFYTYGFYWKSPTELMFYLDGKYVYTLKPPVLFDQDLVLQFSIEAYDWNPISEKGSKVTTGTKEERTALIDYIRVYELKDL
;
A
#
# COMPACT_ATOMS: atom_id res chain seq x y z
N MET A 1 6.65 7.60 -11.12
CA MET A 1 6.42 8.95 -10.57
C MET A 1 6.84 8.93 -9.12
N ALA A 2 7.63 9.91 -8.65
CA ALA A 2 7.92 10.05 -7.23
C ALA A 2 6.82 10.89 -6.55
N PRO A 3 6.38 10.54 -5.32
CA PRO A 3 5.45 11.38 -4.58
C PRO A 3 6.09 12.74 -4.22
N PRO A 4 5.29 13.81 -4.05
CA PRO A 4 5.82 15.17 -3.80
C PRO A 4 6.38 15.37 -2.39
N THR A 5 6.06 14.46 -1.46
CA THR A 5 6.43 14.48 -0.03
C THR A 5 6.74 13.05 0.40
N LYS A 6 7.33 12.87 1.60
CA LYS A 6 7.52 11.52 2.15
C LYS A 6 6.16 10.89 2.49
N ASN A 7 6.07 9.58 2.45
CA ASN A 7 4.82 8.84 2.63
C ASN A 7 4.14 9.05 4.01
N HIS A 8 4.89 9.46 5.03
CA HIS A 8 4.36 9.75 6.37
C HIS A 8 4.02 11.23 6.61
N GLU A 9 4.29 12.13 5.65
CA GLU A 9 4.06 13.58 5.84
C GLU A 9 2.60 13.98 5.62
N ARG A 10 1.79 13.15 4.96
CA ARG A 10 0.34 13.34 4.78
C ARG A 10 -0.36 12.03 4.44
N PHE A 11 -1.70 12.04 4.44
CA PHE A 11 -2.49 10.96 3.84
C PHE A 11 -2.36 10.94 2.32
N TYR A 12 -2.25 9.72 1.79
CA TYR A 12 -2.27 9.40 0.37
C TYR A 12 -3.40 8.41 0.10
N THR A 13 -3.95 8.46 -1.12
CA THR A 13 -4.86 7.40 -1.60
C THR A 13 -4.10 6.42 -2.46
N TYR A 14 -3.91 5.19 -1.97
CA TYR A 14 -3.34 4.09 -2.73
C TYR A 14 -4.46 3.31 -3.39
N GLY A 15 -4.48 3.27 -4.73
CA GLY A 15 -5.48 2.56 -5.51
C GLY A 15 -4.90 1.34 -6.21
N PHE A 16 -5.67 0.27 -6.20
CA PHE A 16 -5.37 -0.97 -6.91
C PHE A 16 -6.63 -1.40 -7.65
N TYR A 17 -6.54 -1.49 -8.98
CA TYR A 17 -7.59 -2.06 -9.80
C TYR A 17 -7.12 -3.40 -10.34
N TRP A 18 -7.69 -4.46 -9.76
CA TRP A 18 -7.62 -5.80 -10.29
C TRP A 18 -8.60 -5.92 -11.46
N LYS A 19 -8.13 -5.56 -12.65
CA LYS A 19 -8.98 -5.50 -13.85
C LYS A 19 -9.19 -6.87 -14.48
N SER A 20 -8.17 -7.72 -14.46
CA SER A 20 -8.24 -9.11 -14.91
C SER A 20 -7.12 -9.94 -14.27
N PRO A 21 -7.11 -11.29 -14.41
CA PRO A 21 -6.02 -12.12 -13.91
C PRO A 21 -4.63 -11.81 -14.46
N THR A 22 -4.53 -10.99 -15.51
CA THR A 22 -3.25 -10.62 -16.16
C THR A 22 -2.99 -9.11 -16.21
N GLU A 23 -3.89 -8.29 -15.67
CA GLU A 23 -3.81 -6.83 -15.75
C GLU A 23 -4.13 -6.20 -14.37
N LEU A 24 -3.07 -5.80 -13.68
CA LEU A 24 -3.12 -5.21 -12.34
C LEU A 24 -2.70 -3.73 -12.41
N MET A 25 -3.62 -2.81 -12.17
CA MET A 25 -3.36 -1.37 -12.34
C MET A 25 -3.20 -0.65 -10.99
N PHE A 26 -2.20 0.21 -10.88
CA PHE A 26 -1.87 0.92 -9.64
C PHE A 26 -2.05 2.43 -9.80
N TYR A 27 -2.61 3.05 -8.75
CA TYR A 27 -2.93 4.47 -8.70
C TYR A 27 -2.38 5.11 -7.43
N LEU A 28 -1.93 6.36 -7.53
CA LEU A 28 -1.55 7.19 -6.40
C LEU A 28 -2.31 8.51 -6.48
N ASP A 29 -3.08 8.85 -5.44
CA ASP A 29 -3.97 10.01 -5.39
C ASP A 29 -4.87 10.10 -6.64
N GLY A 30 -5.45 8.96 -7.03
CA GLY A 30 -6.34 8.84 -8.20
C GLY A 30 -5.65 8.88 -9.56
N LYS A 31 -4.34 9.09 -9.62
CA LYS A 31 -3.57 9.11 -10.88
C LYS A 31 -2.97 7.76 -11.17
N TYR A 32 -3.13 7.28 -12.41
CA TYR A 32 -2.49 6.06 -12.90
C TYR A 32 -0.96 6.17 -12.76
N VAL A 33 -0.32 5.13 -12.25
CA VAL A 33 1.14 5.05 -12.10
C VAL A 33 1.72 4.01 -13.05
N TYR A 34 1.24 2.77 -13.00
CA TYR A 34 1.68 1.67 -13.86
C TYR A 34 0.68 0.50 -13.87
N THR A 35 0.87 -0.39 -14.84
CA THR A 35 0.22 -1.70 -14.92
C THR A 35 1.25 -2.80 -14.73
N LEU A 36 0.90 -3.83 -13.98
CA LEU A 36 1.69 -5.03 -13.76
C LEU A 36 1.00 -6.22 -14.41
N LYS A 37 1.78 -7.04 -15.12
CA LYS A 37 1.37 -8.37 -15.54
C LYS A 37 1.96 -9.39 -14.54
N PRO A 38 1.13 -10.09 -13.76
CA PRO A 38 1.63 -11.05 -12.78
C PRO A 38 2.26 -12.26 -13.49
N PRO A 39 3.23 -12.93 -12.85
CA PRO A 39 3.92 -14.09 -13.43
C PRO A 39 3.03 -15.34 -13.54
N VAL A 40 1.94 -15.36 -12.79
CA VAL A 40 0.87 -16.37 -12.81
C VAL A 40 -0.48 -15.66 -12.86
N LEU A 41 -1.54 -16.37 -13.22
CA LEU A 41 -2.89 -15.80 -13.17
C LEU A 41 -3.21 -15.38 -11.73
N PHE A 42 -3.64 -14.14 -11.58
CA PHE A 42 -4.09 -13.58 -10.31
C PHE A 42 -5.61 -13.72 -10.25
N ASP A 43 -6.08 -14.93 -9.93
CA ASP A 43 -7.48 -15.37 -9.98
C ASP A 43 -7.95 -16.06 -8.69
N GLN A 44 -7.16 -15.96 -7.62
CA GLN A 44 -7.49 -16.55 -6.32
C GLN A 44 -8.36 -15.60 -5.48
N ASP A 45 -9.17 -16.17 -4.59
CA ASP A 45 -9.86 -15.39 -3.55
C ASP A 45 -8.83 -14.83 -2.56
N LEU A 46 -8.94 -13.53 -2.26
CA LEU A 46 -8.01 -12.80 -1.39
C LEU A 46 -8.74 -12.09 -0.27
N VAL A 47 -7.99 -11.80 0.80
CA VAL A 47 -8.44 -10.97 1.92
C VAL A 47 -7.62 -9.68 1.97
N LEU A 48 -8.25 -8.58 2.38
CA LEU A 48 -7.52 -7.35 2.64
C LEU A 48 -6.74 -7.47 3.96
N GLN A 49 -5.44 -7.19 3.91
CA GLN A 49 -4.54 -7.22 5.06
C GLN A 49 -3.88 -5.85 5.25
N PHE A 50 -3.87 -5.39 6.50
CA PHE A 50 -3.12 -4.22 6.94
C PHE A 50 -2.22 -4.64 8.10
N SER A 51 -0.92 -4.56 7.90
CA SER A 51 0.08 -4.93 8.89
C SER A 51 1.16 -3.87 8.99
N ILE A 52 1.78 -3.81 10.17
CA ILE A 52 3.07 -3.15 10.38
C ILE A 52 4.06 -4.28 10.62
N GLU A 53 5.07 -4.38 9.77
CA GLU A 53 5.97 -5.53 9.72
C GLU A 53 7.43 -5.09 9.92
N ALA A 54 8.22 -6.01 10.44
CA ALA A 54 9.68 -5.93 10.41
C ALA A 54 10.16 -6.90 9.33
N TYR A 55 11.05 -6.44 8.46
CA TYR A 55 11.60 -7.26 7.39
C TYR A 55 13.08 -7.54 7.63
N ASP A 56 13.52 -8.77 7.39
CA ASP A 56 14.93 -9.18 7.53
C ASP A 56 15.87 -8.32 6.66
N TRP A 57 15.41 -7.92 5.47
CA TRP A 57 16.17 -7.08 4.54
C TRP A 57 16.19 -5.59 4.93
N ASN A 58 15.36 -5.17 5.88
CA ASN A 58 15.35 -3.81 6.46
C ASN A 58 15.47 -3.89 7.99
N PRO A 59 16.64 -4.30 8.51
CA PRO A 59 16.81 -4.59 9.92
C PRO A 59 16.60 -3.35 10.78
N ILE A 60 15.95 -3.55 11.93
CA ILE A 60 15.71 -2.48 12.90
C ILE A 60 17.00 -2.24 13.68
N SER A 61 17.54 -1.02 13.59
CA SER A 61 18.73 -0.65 14.37
C SER A 61 18.47 -0.78 15.88
N GLU A 62 19.36 -1.47 16.61
CA GLU A 62 19.29 -1.59 18.07
C GLU A 62 19.39 -0.22 18.77
N LYS A 63 20.05 0.76 18.14
CA LYS A 63 20.23 2.11 18.68
C LYS A 63 19.58 3.15 17.79
N GLY A 64 18.83 4.06 18.40
CA GLY A 64 18.23 5.21 17.71
C GLY A 64 17.07 4.87 16.77
N SER A 65 16.62 3.61 16.70
CA SER A 65 15.44 3.25 15.92
C SER A 65 14.19 3.96 16.45
N LYS A 66 13.32 4.37 15.54
CA LYS A 66 12.01 4.91 15.88
C LYS A 66 11.11 3.91 16.60
N VAL A 67 11.38 2.61 16.51
CA VAL A 67 10.65 1.58 17.28
C VAL A 67 10.77 1.82 18.79
N THR A 68 11.94 2.25 19.26
CA THR A 68 12.20 2.47 20.70
C THR A 68 12.20 3.96 21.08
N THR A 69 12.58 4.84 20.16
CA THR A 69 12.74 6.29 20.43
C THR A 69 11.58 7.14 19.92
N GLY A 70 10.76 6.62 19.01
CA GLY A 70 9.69 7.37 18.37
C GLY A 70 8.46 7.54 19.26
N THR A 71 7.76 8.65 19.10
CA THR A 71 6.48 8.87 19.79
C THR A 71 5.43 7.84 19.36
N LYS A 72 4.29 7.81 20.06
CA LYS A 72 3.19 6.92 19.66
C LYS A 72 2.69 7.27 18.26
N GLU A 73 2.57 8.56 17.96
CA GLU A 73 2.12 9.09 16.68
C GLU A 73 3.09 8.69 15.57
N GLU A 74 4.41 8.86 15.76
CA GLU A 74 5.43 8.47 14.76
C GLU A 74 5.45 6.97 14.47
N ARG A 75 5.00 6.13 15.42
CA ARG A 75 4.96 4.66 15.30
C ARG A 75 3.59 4.12 14.90
N THR A 76 2.61 4.98 14.67
CA THR A 76 1.24 4.56 14.31
C THR A 76 1.02 4.74 12.82
N ALA A 77 0.72 3.65 12.10
CA ALA A 77 0.18 3.75 10.76
C ALA A 77 -1.32 4.07 10.84
N LEU A 78 -1.74 5.19 10.25
CA LEU A 78 -3.13 5.64 10.24
C LEU A 78 -3.78 5.32 8.89
N ILE A 79 -4.97 4.72 8.95
CA ILE A 79 -5.83 4.48 7.78
C ILE A 79 -7.14 5.22 8.01
N ASP A 80 -7.41 6.23 7.19
CA ASP A 80 -8.62 7.05 7.31
C ASP A 80 -9.86 6.30 6.79
N TYR A 81 -9.74 5.64 5.62
CA TYR A 81 -10.81 4.82 5.08
C TYR A 81 -10.29 3.73 4.15
N ILE A 82 -11.16 2.75 3.92
CA ILE A 82 -11.02 1.72 2.90
C ILE A 82 -12.31 1.69 2.10
N ARG A 83 -12.20 1.60 0.78
CA ARG A 83 -13.34 1.50 -0.13
C ARG A 83 -13.05 0.45 -1.18
N VAL A 84 -14.01 -0.43 -1.41
CA VAL A 84 -13.93 -1.51 -2.40
C VAL A 84 -15.10 -1.33 -3.35
N TYR A 85 -14.81 -1.44 -4.65
CA TYR A 85 -15.78 -1.28 -5.71
C TYR A 85 -15.68 -2.46 -6.66
N GLU A 86 -16.81 -2.85 -7.25
CA GLU A 86 -16.87 -3.80 -8.34
C GLU A 86 -17.48 -3.09 -9.55
N LEU A 87 -16.83 -3.21 -10.71
CA LEU A 87 -17.37 -2.68 -11.95
C LEU A 87 -18.47 -3.64 -12.45
N LYS A 88 -19.69 -3.13 -12.60
CA LYS A 88 -20.84 -3.87 -13.14
C LYS A 88 -21.30 -3.20 -14.43
N ASP A 89 -21.80 -3.99 -15.37
CA ASP A 89 -22.60 -3.48 -16.47
C ASP A 89 -23.94 -2.96 -15.92
N LEU A 90 -24.49 -1.92 -16.58
CA LEU A 90 -25.76 -1.28 -16.22
C LEU A 90 -26.97 -2.02 -16.80
#